data_AF-A0A8T4A7P9-F1
#
_entry.id   AF-A0A8T4A7P9-F1
#
_cell.length_a   1.000
_cell.length_b   1.000
_cell.length_c   1.000
_cell.angle_alpha   90.00
_cell.angle_beta   90.00
_cell.angle_gamma   90.00
#
_symmetry.space_group_name_H-M   'P 1'
#
loop_
_entity.id
_entity.type
_entity.pdbx_description
1 polymer ?
#
loop_
_entity_poly.entity_id
_entity_poly.type
_entity_poly.pdbx_seq_one_letter_code
_entity_poly.pdbx_strand_id
1 'polypeptide(L)'
;SVVAITLVGTLKDLKRDGYETESISREKLKEVFKAVAENKITKEAIPEVLAALARSPDKKVEEIAGIKYVEAEEVVKIVRRILQERKEFVMERGLDAAKPLMGVVMQEVRGRMDGKLVSEMLQRELKKFLGK
;
A
#
# COMPACT_ATOMS: atom_id res chain seq x y z
N SER A 1 2.30 -8.88 15.86
CA SER A 1 0.96 -8.95 15.23
C SER A 1 0.53 -7.56 14.83
N VAL A 2 -0.10 -7.40 13.66
CA VAL A 2 -0.63 -6.12 13.15
C VAL A 2 -1.57 -5.48 14.17
N VAL A 3 -2.42 -6.28 14.81
CA VAL A 3 -3.39 -5.82 15.82
C VAL A 3 -2.70 -5.11 16.99
N ALA A 4 -1.64 -5.69 17.55
CA ALA A 4 -0.92 -5.10 18.68
C ALA A 4 -0.21 -3.79 18.30
N ILE A 5 0.41 -3.76 17.11
CA ILE A 5 1.08 -2.56 16.58
C ILE A 5 0.05 -1.43 16.38
N THR A 6 -1.11 -1.76 15.82
CA THR A 6 -2.17 -0.79 15.58
C THR A 6 -2.74 -0.22 16.88
N LEU A 7 -3.09 -1.08 17.84
CA LEU A 7 -3.76 -0.64 19.07
C LEU A 7 -2.83 0.12 20.02
N VAL A 8 -1.54 -0.25 20.10
CA VAL A 8 -0.60 0.33 21.06
C VAL A 8 0.26 1.44 20.43
N GLY A 9 0.63 1.28 19.17
CA GLY A 9 1.46 2.24 18.43
C GLY A 9 0.61 3.20 17.61
N THR A 10 -0.03 2.71 16.56
CA THR A 10 -0.68 3.55 15.55
C THR A 10 -1.74 4.49 16.12
N LEU A 11 -2.63 4.01 17.00
CA LEU A 11 -3.63 4.89 17.63
C LEU A 11 -3.00 5.96 18.52
N LYS A 12 -1.89 5.63 19.21
CA LYS A 12 -1.16 6.58 20.06
C LYS A 12 -0.46 7.65 19.22
N ASP A 13 0.16 7.25 18.11
CA ASP A 13 0.79 8.18 17.17
C ASP A 13 -0.24 9.12 16.55
N LEU A 14 -1.39 8.59 16.07
CA LEU A 14 -2.48 9.40 15.55
C LEU A 14 -3.03 10.39 16.58
N LYS A 15 -3.17 9.97 17.85
CA LYS A 15 -3.57 10.88 18.93
C LYS A 15 -2.57 12.03 19.13
N ARG A 16 -1.26 11.74 19.05
CA ARG A 16 -0.21 12.76 19.11
C ARG A 16 -0.29 13.73 17.91
N ASP A 17 -0.68 13.22 16.75
CA ASP A 17 -0.85 13.99 15.52
C ASP A 17 -2.20 14.76 15.46
N GLY A 18 -2.96 14.77 16.57
CA GLY A 18 -4.18 15.57 16.73
C GLY A 18 -5.48 14.91 16.29
N TYR A 19 -5.46 13.60 15.99
CA TYR A 19 -6.68 12.86 15.64
C TYR A 19 -7.43 12.38 16.88
N GLU A 20 -8.75 12.53 16.87
CA GLU A 20 -9.64 12.05 17.93
C GLU A 20 -9.87 10.54 17.80
N THR A 21 -8.86 9.75 18.12
CA THR A 21 -8.88 8.29 17.97
C THR A 21 -9.87 7.59 18.91
N GLU A 22 -10.31 8.25 19.98
CA GLU A 22 -11.33 7.75 20.92
C GLU A 22 -12.73 7.69 20.29
N SER A 23 -12.96 8.44 19.20
CA SER A 23 -14.21 8.37 18.41
C SER A 23 -14.32 7.08 17.58
N ILE A 24 -13.23 6.34 17.39
CA ILE A 24 -13.21 5.11 16.59
C ILE A 24 -13.76 3.95 17.44
N SER A 25 -14.93 3.45 17.09
CA SER A 25 -15.55 2.32 17.78
C SER A 25 -14.77 1.01 17.60
N ARG A 26 -14.98 0.05 18.52
CA ARG A 26 -14.39 -1.29 18.41
C ARG A 26 -14.88 -2.02 17.16
N GLU A 27 -16.11 -1.77 16.76
CA GLU A 27 -16.72 -2.30 15.54
C GLU A 27 -15.94 -1.83 14.31
N LYS A 28 -15.58 -0.54 14.25
CA LYS A 28 -14.74 0.00 13.17
C LYS A 28 -13.33 -0.57 13.17
N LEU A 29 -12.72 -0.75 14.33
CA LEU A 29 -11.41 -1.42 14.42
C LEU A 29 -11.49 -2.86 13.88
N LYS A 30 -12.56 -3.60 14.20
CA LYS A 30 -12.79 -4.95 13.64
C LYS A 30 -12.98 -4.90 12.12
N GLU A 31 -13.73 -3.94 11.59
CA GLU A 31 -13.90 -3.74 10.14
C GLU A 31 -12.55 -3.50 9.45
N VAL A 32 -11.67 -2.66 10.02
CA VAL A 32 -10.31 -2.42 9.49
C VAL A 32 -9.49 -3.71 9.46
N PHE A 33 -9.44 -4.47 10.56
CA PHE A 33 -8.68 -5.72 10.58
C PHE A 33 -9.26 -6.78 9.66
N LYS A 34 -10.59 -6.84 9.52
CA LYS A 34 -11.25 -7.72 8.56
C LYS A 34 -10.88 -7.34 7.12
N ALA A 35 -10.87 -6.05 6.78
CA ALA A 35 -10.46 -5.59 5.46
C ALA A 35 -9.00 -5.95 5.14
N VAL A 36 -8.09 -5.89 6.12
CA VAL A 36 -6.71 -6.38 5.95
C VAL A 36 -6.67 -7.89 5.73
N ALA A 37 -7.43 -8.66 6.52
CA ALA A 37 -7.48 -10.12 6.41
C ALA A 37 -8.07 -10.60 5.06
N GLU A 38 -9.02 -9.85 4.52
CA GLU A 38 -9.63 -10.10 3.19
C GLU A 38 -8.80 -9.54 2.03
N ASN A 39 -7.59 -9.00 2.29
CA ASN A 39 -6.75 -8.30 1.31
C ASN A 39 -7.48 -7.17 0.57
N LYS A 40 -8.46 -6.51 1.21
CA LYS A 40 -9.13 -5.32 0.66
C LYS A 40 -8.30 -4.05 0.85
N ILE A 41 -7.47 -4.03 1.89
CA ILE A 41 -6.47 -2.99 2.17
C ILE A 41 -5.17 -3.64 2.65
N THR A 42 -4.05 -2.93 2.55
CA THR A 42 -2.76 -3.38 3.08
C THR A 42 -2.59 -3.00 4.55
N LYS A 43 -1.57 -3.55 5.22
CA LYS A 43 -1.28 -3.24 6.63
C LYS A 43 -0.77 -1.80 6.80
N GLU A 44 -0.15 -1.29 5.75
CA GLU A 44 0.47 0.01 5.60
C GLU A 44 -0.59 1.10 5.43
N ALA A 45 -1.78 0.75 4.92
CA ALA A 45 -2.92 1.64 4.81
C ALA A 45 -3.64 1.88 6.15
N ILE A 46 -3.39 1.06 7.17
CA ILE A 46 -4.09 1.13 8.47
C ILE A 46 -4.02 2.52 9.11
N PRO A 47 -2.85 3.20 9.21
CA PRO A 47 -2.78 4.53 9.81
C PRO A 47 -3.65 5.55 9.09
N GLU A 48 -3.64 5.55 7.76
CA GLU A 48 -4.43 6.48 6.94
C GLU A 48 -5.94 6.22 7.06
N VAL A 49 -6.34 4.94 7.05
CA VAL A 49 -7.75 4.56 7.25
C VAL A 49 -8.24 4.96 8.65
N LEU A 50 -7.43 4.74 9.69
CA LEU A 50 -7.78 5.14 11.05
C LEU A 50 -7.83 6.66 11.22
N ALA A 51 -6.90 7.40 10.61
CA ALA A 51 -6.91 8.85 10.58
C ALA A 51 -8.21 9.41 9.95
N ALA A 52 -8.64 8.81 8.84
CA ALA A 52 -9.87 9.21 8.18
C ALA A 52 -11.14 8.78 8.95
N LEU A 53 -11.13 7.62 9.62
CA LEU A 53 -12.20 7.21 10.54
C LEU A 53 -12.32 8.17 11.72
N ALA A 54 -11.20 8.62 12.30
CA ALA A 54 -11.22 9.59 13.40
C ALA A 54 -11.84 10.94 12.99
N ARG A 55 -11.80 11.30 11.70
CA ARG A 55 -12.45 12.52 11.17
C ARG A 55 -13.89 12.30 10.73
N SER A 56 -14.29 11.05 10.49
CA SER A 56 -15.58 10.69 9.90
C SER A 56 -15.99 9.30 10.39
N PRO A 57 -16.34 9.15 11.68
CA PRO A 57 -16.58 7.85 12.31
C PRO A 57 -17.76 7.09 11.70
N ASP A 58 -18.72 7.80 11.10
CA ASP A 58 -19.91 7.22 10.47
C ASP A 58 -19.63 6.58 9.11
N LYS A 59 -18.51 6.90 8.46
CA LYS A 59 -18.20 6.34 7.14
C LYS A 59 -17.83 4.86 7.25
N LYS A 60 -18.15 4.09 6.21
CA LYS A 60 -17.71 2.69 6.12
C LYS A 60 -16.20 2.65 5.87
N VAL A 61 -15.52 1.67 6.46
CA VAL A 61 -14.09 1.43 6.22
C VAL A 61 -13.81 1.30 4.71
N GLU A 62 -14.73 0.66 3.99
CA GLU A 62 -14.66 0.44 2.53
C GLU A 62 -14.80 1.74 1.72
N GLU A 63 -15.47 2.77 2.26
CA GLU A 63 -15.65 4.08 1.62
C GLU A 63 -14.49 5.04 1.93
N ILE A 64 -13.90 4.90 3.12
CA ILE A 64 -12.69 5.62 3.53
C ILE A 64 -11.47 5.06 2.79
N ALA A 65 -11.47 3.75 2.53
CA ALA A 65 -10.48 3.06 1.75
C ALA A 65 -10.60 3.41 0.25
N GLY A 66 -10.32 4.67 -0.10
CA GLY A 66 -9.86 5.03 -1.45
C GLY A 66 -8.55 4.32 -1.82
N ILE A 67 -7.90 3.69 -0.84
CA ILE A 67 -6.75 2.80 -0.92
C ILE A 67 -7.26 1.36 -1.09
N LYS A 68 -7.98 1.09 -2.18
CA LYS A 68 -8.34 -0.28 -2.53
C LYS A 68 -7.06 -1.06 -2.82
N TYR A 69 -7.00 -2.31 -2.35
CA TYR A 69 -5.99 -3.24 -2.81
C TYR A 69 -6.03 -3.27 -4.34
N VAL A 70 -4.88 -3.03 -4.97
CA VAL A 70 -4.79 -3.01 -6.42
C VAL A 70 -4.60 -4.44 -6.91
N GLU A 71 -5.36 -4.83 -7.94
CA GLU A 71 -5.21 -6.15 -8.54
C GLU A 71 -3.82 -6.32 -9.16
N ALA A 72 -3.30 -7.55 -9.15
CA ALA A 72 -1.97 -7.85 -9.68
C ALA A 72 -1.76 -7.35 -11.12
N GLU A 73 -2.79 -7.49 -11.97
CA GLU A 73 -2.75 -7.03 -13.36
C GLU A 73 -2.52 -5.53 -13.49
N GLU A 74 -3.12 -4.73 -12.60
CA GLU A 74 -2.99 -3.28 -12.64
C GLU A 74 -1.60 -2.84 -12.16
N VAL A 75 -1.01 -3.54 -11.18
CA VAL A 75 0.39 -3.34 -10.79
C VAL A 75 1.34 -3.68 -11.93
N VAL A 76 1.09 -4.77 -12.67
CA VAL A 76 1.87 -5.13 -13.85
C VAL A 76 1.83 -4.01 -14.91
N LYS A 77 0.67 -3.39 -15.15
CA LYS A 77 0.57 -2.24 -16.07
C LYS A 77 1.39 -1.05 -15.60
N ILE A 78 1.30 -0.70 -14.31
CA ILE A 78 2.10 0.37 -13.69
C ILE A 78 3.60 0.10 -13.89
N VAL A 79 4.05 -1.11 -13.55
CA VAL A 79 5.45 -1.53 -13.71
C VAL A 79 5.90 -1.41 -15.17
N ARG A 80 5.11 -1.95 -16.12
CA ARG A 80 5.44 -1.87 -17.55
C ARG A 80 5.56 -0.44 -18.04
N ARG A 81 4.64 0.44 -17.64
CA ARG A 81 4.71 1.87 -17.98
C ARG A 81 6.00 2.48 -17.45
N ILE A 82 6.32 2.29 -16.18
CA ILE A 82 7.54 2.84 -15.55
C ILE A 82 8.81 2.32 -16.25
N LEU A 83 8.85 1.02 -16.63
CA LEU A 83 9.98 0.45 -17.37
C LEU A 83 10.15 1.10 -18.75
N GLN A 84 9.06 1.41 -19.45
CA GLN A 84 9.11 2.12 -20.73
C GLN A 84 9.55 3.57 -20.56
N GLU A 85 9.00 4.30 -19.59
CA GLU A 85 9.36 5.70 -19.29
C GLU A 85 10.83 5.84 -18.88
N ARG A 86 11.40 4.80 -18.24
CA ARG A 86 12.79 4.77 -17.78
C ARG A 86 13.65 3.79 -18.57
N LYS A 87 13.32 3.58 -19.85
CA LYS A 87 13.99 2.59 -20.70
C LYS A 87 15.51 2.76 -20.72
N GLU A 88 16.02 3.96 -20.92
CA GLU A 88 17.47 4.20 -20.99
C GLU A 88 18.18 3.78 -19.69
N PHE A 89 17.62 4.19 -18.55
CA PHE A 89 18.10 3.79 -17.23
C PHE A 89 18.05 2.27 -17.01
N VAL A 90 16.96 1.62 -17.45
CA VAL A 90 16.81 0.16 -17.38
C VAL A 90 17.84 -0.57 -18.24
N MET A 91 18.11 -0.06 -19.45
CA MET A 91 19.10 -0.66 -20.35
C MET A 91 20.53 -0.50 -19.82
N GLU A 92 20.85 0.65 -19.20
CA GLU A 92 22.16 0.90 -18.59
C GLU A 92 22.39 0.01 -17.36
N ARG A 93 21.39 -0.11 -16.47
CA ARG A 93 21.52 -0.81 -15.18
C ARG A 93 21.16 -2.29 -15.22
N GLY A 94 20.45 -2.75 -16.25
CA GLY A 94 19.95 -4.11 -16.34
C GLY A 94 19.07 -4.49 -15.15
N LEU A 95 19.33 -5.66 -14.55
CA LEU A 95 18.55 -6.16 -13.42
C LEU A 95 18.71 -5.32 -12.14
N ASP A 96 19.81 -4.58 -12.01
CA ASP A 96 20.06 -3.70 -10.86
C ASP A 96 19.17 -2.45 -10.86
N ALA A 97 18.46 -2.18 -11.96
CA ALA A 97 17.43 -1.14 -12.04
C ALA A 97 16.27 -1.39 -11.06
N ALA A 98 16.02 -2.64 -10.64
CA ALA A 98 14.87 -2.97 -9.80
C ALA A 98 14.86 -2.21 -8.47
N LYS A 99 16.02 -2.06 -7.81
CA LYS A 99 16.10 -1.38 -6.50
C LYS A 99 15.70 0.11 -6.59
N PRO A 100 16.29 0.91 -7.49
CA PRO A 100 15.87 2.30 -7.70
C PRO A 100 14.43 2.45 -8.18
N LEU A 101 13.96 1.53 -9.04
CA LEU A 101 12.59 1.59 -9.57
C LEU A 101 11.52 1.23 -8.54
N MET A 102 11.87 0.44 -7.52
CA MET A 102 10.93 0.04 -6.47
C MET A 102 10.29 1.25 -5.78
N GLY A 103 11.07 2.31 -5.50
CA GLY A 103 10.54 3.53 -4.89
C GLY A 103 9.48 4.21 -5.76
N VAL A 104 9.73 4.28 -7.07
CA VAL A 104 8.81 4.89 -8.04
C VAL A 104 7.53 4.07 -8.15
N VAL A 105 7.64 2.74 -8.28
CA VAL A 105 6.49 1.84 -8.34
C VAL A 105 5.67 1.92 -7.07
N MET A 106 6.31 1.92 -5.89
CA MET A 106 5.62 2.02 -4.61
C MET A 106 4.89 3.34 -4.42
N GLN A 107 5.42 4.44 -4.96
CA GLN A 107 4.74 5.74 -4.96
C GLN A 107 3.48 5.75 -5.82
N GLU A 108 3.47 5.05 -6.96
CA GLU A 108 2.27 4.95 -7.79
C GLU A 108 1.25 3.94 -7.26
N VAL A 109 1.74 2.81 -6.74
CA VAL A 109 0.91 1.84 -6.03
C VAL A 109 0.35 2.45 -4.76
N ARG A 110 1.00 3.46 -4.15
CA ARG A 110 0.57 4.14 -2.91
C ARG A 110 0.26 3.16 -1.78
N GLY A 111 1.10 2.13 -1.63
CA GLY A 111 0.90 1.10 -0.62
C GLY A 111 -0.36 0.25 -0.81
N ARG A 112 -1.02 0.28 -1.98
CA ARG A 112 -2.21 -0.53 -2.29
C ARG A 112 -1.91 -2.01 -2.56
N MET A 113 -0.65 -2.44 -2.55
CA MET A 113 -0.26 -3.85 -2.63
C MET A 113 0.95 -4.09 -1.74
N ASP A 114 1.07 -5.32 -1.25
CA ASP A 114 2.23 -5.77 -0.46
C ASP A 114 3.53 -5.52 -1.24
N GLY A 115 4.49 -4.86 -0.59
CA GLY A 115 5.76 -4.50 -1.22
C GLY A 115 6.56 -5.71 -1.71
N LYS A 116 6.40 -6.89 -1.09
CA LYS A 116 7.01 -8.13 -1.56
C LYS A 116 6.40 -8.56 -2.90
N LEU A 117 5.07 -8.52 -3.03
CA LEU A 117 4.39 -8.86 -4.29
C LEU A 117 4.74 -7.87 -5.39
N VAL A 118 4.77 -6.56 -5.08
CA VAL A 118 5.20 -5.52 -6.01
C VAL A 118 6.64 -5.78 -6.47
N SER A 119 7.54 -6.14 -5.55
CA SER A 119 8.94 -6.47 -5.86
C SER A 119 9.05 -7.68 -6.78
N GLU A 120 8.29 -8.75 -6.52
CA GLU A 120 8.25 -9.96 -7.36
C GLU A 120 7.74 -9.65 -8.78
N MET A 121 6.71 -8.82 -8.91
CA MET A 121 6.17 -8.38 -10.20
C MET A 121 7.17 -7.49 -10.95
N LEU A 122 7.81 -6.54 -10.27
CA LEU A 122 8.84 -5.68 -10.84
C LEU A 122 10.01 -6.49 -11.39
N GLN A 123 10.53 -7.43 -10.61
CA GLN A 123 11.62 -8.32 -11.03
C GLN A 123 11.24 -9.15 -12.26
N ARG A 124 10.02 -9.71 -12.28
CA ARG A 124 9.52 -10.52 -13.39
C ARG A 124 9.39 -9.70 -14.67
N GLU A 125 8.77 -8.52 -14.61
CA GLU A 125 8.56 -7.70 -15.80
C GLU A 125 9.86 -7.04 -16.27
N LEU A 126 10.79 -6.71 -15.36
CA LEU A 126 12.12 -6.23 -15.72
C LEU A 126 12.93 -7.28 -16.50
N LYS A 127 12.90 -8.55 -16.07
CA LYS A 127 13.53 -9.66 -16.81
C LYS A 127 12.97 -9.79 -18.22
N LYS A 128 11.63 -9.82 -18.35
CA LYS A 128 10.95 -9.85 -19.64
C LYS A 128 11.33 -8.65 -20.53
N PHE A 129 11.38 -7.46 -19.96
CA PHE A 129 11.74 -6.23 -20.67
C PHE A 129 13.16 -6.27 -21.24
N LEU A 130 14.09 -6.89 -20.50
CA LEU A 130 15.49 -7.08 -20.91
C LEU A 130 15.71 -8.33 -21.78
N GLY A 131 14.67 -9.13 -22.04
CA GLY A 131 14.78 -10.39 -22.78
C GLY A 131 15.53 -11.49 -22.04
N LYS A 132 15.48 -11.51 -20.70
CA LYS A 132 16.17 -12.48 -19.82
C LYS A 132 15.20 -13.37 -19.04
#